data_AF-A0A354RER3-F1
#
_entry.id   AF-A0A354RER3-F1
#
_cell.length_a   1.000
_cell.length_b   1.000
_cell.length_c   1.000
_cell.angle_alpha   90.00
_cell.angle_beta   90.00
_cell.angle_gamma   90.00
#
_symmetry.space_group_name_H-M   'P 1'
#
loop_
_entity.id
_entity.type
_entity.pdbx_description
1 polymer ?
#
loop_
_entity_poly.entity_id
_entity_poly.type
_entity_poly.pdbx_seq_one_letter_code
_entity_poly.pdbx_strand_id
1 'polypeptide(L)'
;MRLFPLKLFFLPGIILLSTGTEERGGKVELSVRASEINPDASEHPEINYTFAKAKGKFQDMQHAIVDTRVPPRDHLVIWLMSYNAELSEYLAGLGLHLIQPHYANRWFSTVPKEAHDTGECLGNIRLEAATGQDHSALVDIPKADGLVARSLTFVKWLAKENPQGKWERFLNQKQTDLLWYKVILAGSSHGSTTSARFAKHQKVA
;
A
#
# COMPACT_ATOMS: atom_id res chain seq x y z
N MET A 1 -54.27 -24.35 27.28
CA MET A 1 -53.20 -23.33 27.08
C MET A 1 -52.00 -24.04 26.47
N ARG A 2 -51.78 -23.90 25.15
CA ARG A 2 -50.71 -24.59 24.42
C ARG A 2 -49.43 -23.75 24.48
N LEU A 3 -48.35 -24.33 24.99
CA LEU A 3 -47.00 -23.76 25.01
C LEU A 3 -46.39 -23.82 23.60
N PHE A 4 -45.94 -22.67 23.10
CA PHE A 4 -45.10 -22.56 21.90
C PHE A 4 -43.62 -22.72 22.29
N PRO A 5 -42.81 -23.53 21.58
CA PRO A 5 -41.37 -23.50 21.77
C PRO A 5 -40.76 -22.39 20.89
N LEU A 6 -40.06 -21.46 21.55
CA LEU A 6 -39.25 -20.43 20.92
C LEU A 6 -38.03 -21.10 20.27
N LYS A 7 -38.00 -21.17 18.93
CA LYS A 7 -36.80 -21.61 18.19
C LYS A 7 -35.76 -20.51 18.25
N LEU A 8 -34.72 -20.71 19.06
CA LEU A 8 -33.51 -19.89 19.06
C LEU A 8 -32.71 -20.23 17.80
N PHE A 9 -32.75 -19.36 16.79
CA PHE A 9 -31.87 -19.45 15.64
C PHE A 9 -30.48 -18.96 16.03
N PHE A 10 -29.53 -19.89 16.17
CA PHE A 10 -28.11 -19.56 16.16
C PHE A 10 -27.72 -19.18 14.71
N LEU A 11 -27.49 -17.89 14.46
CA LEU A 11 -26.71 -17.47 13.29
C LEU A 11 -25.22 -17.57 13.66
N PRO A 12 -24.40 -18.36 12.96
CA PRO A 12 -22.96 -18.22 13.06
C PRO A 12 -22.58 -16.95 12.31
N GLY A 13 -22.24 -15.90 13.07
CA GLY A 13 -21.59 -14.71 12.50
C GLY A 13 -20.22 -15.11 11.96
N ILE A 14 -20.09 -15.16 10.63
CA ILE A 14 -18.79 -15.23 9.96
C ILE A 14 -18.16 -13.85 10.11
N ILE A 15 -17.23 -13.71 11.05
CA ILE A 15 -16.36 -12.55 11.12
C ILE A 15 -15.40 -12.66 9.93
N LEU A 16 -15.63 -11.88 8.89
CA LEU A 16 -14.68 -11.67 7.81
C LEU A 16 -13.50 -10.88 8.41
N LEU A 17 -12.38 -11.54 8.75
CA LEU A 17 -11.18 -10.81 9.17
C LEU A 17 -10.60 -10.08 7.96
N SER A 18 -10.75 -8.76 7.94
CA SER A 18 -10.24 -7.87 6.89
C SER A 18 -8.91 -7.20 7.25
N THR A 19 -8.52 -7.29 8.52
CA THR A 19 -7.21 -6.93 9.05
C THR A 19 -6.55 -8.17 9.63
N GLY A 20 -5.24 -8.28 9.41
CA GLY A 20 -4.44 -9.37 9.98
C GLY A 20 -3.22 -8.78 10.66
N THR A 21 -3.10 -8.99 11.96
CA THR A 21 -1.89 -8.70 12.73
C THR A 21 -1.30 -10.03 13.19
N GLU A 22 -0.06 -10.30 12.82
CA GLU A 22 0.67 -11.46 13.27
C GLU A 22 1.92 -11.00 14.03
N GLU A 23 1.97 -11.31 15.32
CA GLU A 23 3.11 -10.99 16.19
C GLU A 23 3.86 -12.27 16.55
N ARG A 24 5.15 -12.33 16.20
CA ARG A 24 6.05 -13.43 16.57
C ARG A 24 7.23 -12.89 17.35
N GLY A 25 7.02 -12.72 18.66
CA GLY A 25 8.06 -12.30 19.60
C GLY A 25 8.73 -10.98 19.20
N GLY A 26 7.96 -9.92 18.98
CA GLY A 26 8.47 -8.58 18.64
C GLY A 26 8.66 -8.29 17.14
N LYS A 27 8.61 -9.30 16.27
CA LYS A 27 8.37 -9.10 14.83
C LYS A 27 6.87 -8.99 14.60
N VAL A 28 6.42 -7.89 14.00
CA VAL A 28 5.00 -7.62 13.75
C VAL A 28 4.76 -7.46 12.27
N GLU A 29 3.91 -8.30 11.71
CA GLU A 29 3.36 -8.18 10.36
C GLU A 29 1.92 -7.70 10.44
N LEU A 30 1.59 -6.66 9.67
CA LEU A 30 0.25 -6.11 9.58
C LEU A 30 -0.23 -6.11 8.15
N SER A 31 -1.51 -6.39 7.96
CA SER A 31 -2.17 -6.27 6.67
C SER A 31 -3.57 -5.70 6.82
N VAL A 32 -3.96 -4.87 5.85
CA VAL A 32 -5.26 -4.21 5.82
C VAL A 32 -5.63 -3.86 4.38
N ARG A 33 -6.92 -3.84 4.09
CA ARG A 33 -7.43 -3.38 2.80
C ARG A 33 -7.32 -1.87 2.67
N ALA A 34 -6.87 -1.40 1.51
CA ALA A 34 -6.72 0.01 1.23
C ALA A 34 -8.07 0.74 1.26
N SER A 35 -9.16 0.06 0.85
CA SER A 35 -10.52 0.60 0.93
C SER A 35 -11.09 0.71 2.36
N GLU A 36 -10.46 0.09 3.35
CA GLU A 36 -10.97 0.10 4.73
C GLU A 36 -10.39 1.23 5.58
N ILE A 37 -9.21 1.72 5.19
CA ILE A 37 -8.51 2.79 5.91
C ILE A 37 -8.54 4.12 5.16
N ASN A 38 -8.97 4.12 3.90
CA ASN A 38 -9.13 5.31 3.08
C ASN A 38 -10.54 5.30 2.46
N PRO A 39 -11.48 6.15 2.92
CA PRO A 39 -12.83 6.21 2.35
C PRO A 39 -12.84 6.77 0.91
N ASP A 40 -11.80 7.49 0.50
CA ASP A 40 -11.68 8.05 -0.85
C ASP A 40 -11.02 7.06 -1.83
N ALA A 41 -10.69 5.85 -1.36
CA ALA A 41 -10.14 4.77 -2.17
C ALA A 41 -11.13 4.32 -3.25
N SER A 42 -10.72 4.36 -4.51
CA SER A 42 -11.59 3.99 -5.63
C SER A 42 -10.97 2.93 -6.56
N GLU A 43 -11.84 2.12 -7.18
CA GLU A 43 -11.46 1.24 -8.27
C GLU A 43 -11.40 2.04 -9.58
N HIS A 44 -10.48 1.64 -10.47
CA HIS A 44 -10.23 2.22 -11.79
C HIS A 44 -10.18 1.07 -12.82
N PRO A 45 -11.34 0.45 -13.16
CA PRO A 45 -11.37 -0.73 -14.03
C PRO A 45 -10.79 -0.50 -15.43
N GLU A 46 -10.88 0.73 -15.95
CA GLU A 46 -10.34 1.16 -17.24
C GLU A 46 -8.81 1.05 -17.31
N ILE A 47 -8.11 1.03 -16.17
CA ILE A 47 -6.68 0.75 -16.08
C ILE A 47 -6.37 -0.57 -15.36
N ASN A 48 -7.33 -1.51 -15.33
CA ASN A 48 -7.24 -2.81 -14.66
C ASN A 48 -6.91 -2.74 -13.16
N TYR A 49 -7.24 -1.63 -12.49
CA TYR A 49 -7.00 -1.45 -11.08
C TYR A 49 -8.30 -1.65 -10.30
N THR A 50 -8.46 -2.82 -9.70
CA THR A 50 -9.69 -3.24 -9.02
C THR A 50 -9.39 -3.70 -7.61
N PHE A 51 -10.41 -3.74 -6.76
CA PHE A 51 -10.37 -4.26 -5.39
C PHE A 51 -10.95 -5.69 -5.33
N ALA A 52 -11.58 -6.14 -6.42
CA ALA A 52 -12.17 -7.46 -6.56
C ALA A 52 -11.19 -8.58 -6.16
N LYS A 53 -11.73 -9.73 -5.75
CA LYS A 53 -10.88 -10.88 -5.43
C LYS A 53 -10.31 -11.49 -6.70
N ALA A 54 -9.00 -11.70 -6.72
CA ALA A 54 -8.34 -12.58 -7.69
C ALA A 54 -7.73 -13.76 -6.93
N LYS A 55 -8.04 -14.99 -7.38
CA LYS A 55 -7.59 -16.23 -6.70
C LYS A 55 -7.89 -16.23 -5.20
N GLY A 56 -9.08 -15.76 -4.83
CA GLY A 56 -9.55 -15.71 -3.44
C GLY A 56 -9.01 -14.57 -2.57
N LYS A 57 -8.10 -13.73 -3.08
CA LYS A 57 -7.50 -12.61 -2.33
C LYS A 57 -7.96 -11.26 -2.87
N PHE A 58 -8.36 -10.35 -1.98
CA PHE A 58 -8.64 -8.97 -2.35
C PHE A 58 -7.40 -8.34 -2.97
N GLN A 59 -7.58 -7.60 -4.07
CA GLN A 59 -6.45 -6.97 -4.77
C GLN A 59 -5.93 -5.72 -4.05
N ASP A 60 -6.75 -5.10 -3.22
CA ASP A 60 -6.39 -3.88 -2.48
C ASP A 60 -5.74 -4.13 -1.11
N MET A 61 -5.22 -5.33 -0.89
CA MET A 61 -4.44 -5.62 0.32
C MET A 61 -3.15 -4.82 0.35
N GLN A 62 -2.85 -4.27 1.52
CA GLN A 62 -1.59 -3.62 1.85
C GLN A 62 -0.90 -4.41 2.95
N HIS A 63 0.43 -4.38 2.96
CA HIS A 63 1.25 -5.17 3.89
C HIS A 63 2.31 -4.30 4.55
N ALA A 64 2.59 -4.53 5.83
CA ALA A 64 3.63 -3.86 6.57
C ALA A 64 4.35 -4.84 7.50
N ILE A 65 5.63 -4.56 7.77
CA ILE A 65 6.42 -5.32 8.73
C ILE A 65 7.41 -4.41 9.48
N VAL A 66 7.61 -4.73 10.76
CA VAL A 66 8.66 -4.16 11.61
C VAL A 66 9.18 -5.23 12.56
N ASP A 67 10.49 -5.24 12.81
CA ASP A 67 11.09 -6.04 13.88
C ASP A 67 11.52 -5.12 15.03
N THR A 68 10.76 -5.12 16.11
CA THR A 68 11.02 -4.27 17.28
C THR A 68 12.14 -4.80 18.19
N ARG A 69 12.70 -5.99 17.90
CA ARG A 69 13.84 -6.55 18.64
C ARG A 69 15.18 -6.00 18.14
N VAL A 70 15.22 -5.47 16.92
CA VAL A 70 16.43 -4.96 16.28
C VAL A 70 16.47 -3.42 16.41
N PRO A 71 17.64 -2.80 16.67
CA PRO A 71 17.74 -1.35 16.66
C PRO A 71 17.26 -0.75 15.33
N PRO A 72 16.34 0.22 15.36
CA PRO A 72 15.80 0.79 14.13
C PRO A 72 16.86 1.62 13.40
N ARG A 73 16.87 1.53 12.07
CA ARG A 73 17.73 2.35 11.18
C ARG A 73 17.08 3.65 10.73
N ASP A 74 15.89 3.98 11.25
CA ASP A 74 15.14 5.18 10.92
C ASP A 74 14.82 5.39 9.43
N HIS A 75 14.69 4.29 8.69
CA HIS A 75 14.27 4.31 7.29
C HIS A 75 13.02 3.46 7.06
N LEU A 76 12.15 3.97 6.20
CA LEU A 76 10.95 3.29 5.71
C LEU A 76 11.20 2.83 4.28
N VAL A 77 11.15 1.53 4.04
CA VAL A 77 11.14 0.95 2.69
C VAL A 77 9.70 0.91 2.19
N ILE A 78 9.46 1.53 1.03
CA ILE A 78 8.22 1.35 0.30
C ILE A 78 8.51 0.41 -0.87
N TRP A 79 7.92 -0.80 -0.84
CA TRP A 79 8.09 -1.81 -1.87
C TRP A 79 6.98 -1.73 -2.92
N LEU A 80 7.36 -1.48 -4.18
CA LEU A 80 6.44 -1.18 -5.28
C LEU A 80 6.13 -2.38 -6.17
N MET A 81 5.91 -3.57 -5.60
CA MET A 81 5.43 -4.75 -6.31
C MET A 81 4.58 -5.62 -5.38
N SER A 82 4.15 -6.80 -5.84
CA SER A 82 3.49 -7.78 -4.97
C SER A 82 4.33 -8.04 -3.71
N TYR A 83 3.65 -8.23 -2.57
CA TYR A 83 4.29 -8.53 -1.30
C TYR A 83 5.22 -9.74 -1.43
N ASN A 84 6.43 -9.59 -0.89
CA ASN A 84 7.45 -10.61 -0.84
C ASN A 84 7.86 -10.81 0.63
N ALA A 85 7.39 -11.87 1.25
CA ALA A 85 7.60 -12.14 2.68
C ALA A 85 9.10 -12.29 3.01
N GLU A 86 9.87 -13.03 2.21
CA GLU A 86 11.29 -13.25 2.46
C GLU A 86 12.09 -11.94 2.43
N LEU A 87 11.86 -11.10 1.41
CA LEU A 87 12.47 -9.78 1.34
C LEU A 87 12.04 -8.90 2.51
N SER A 88 10.75 -8.95 2.87
CA SER A 88 10.17 -8.11 3.92
C SER A 88 10.75 -8.47 5.29
N GLU A 89 10.85 -9.77 5.59
CA GLU A 89 11.49 -10.28 6.79
C GLU A 89 12.97 -9.95 6.86
N TYR A 90 13.69 -10.10 5.75
CA TYR A 90 15.11 -9.73 5.68
C TYR A 90 15.32 -8.25 6.00
N LEU A 91 14.56 -7.36 5.36
CA LEU A 91 14.68 -5.91 5.59
C LEU A 91 14.28 -5.52 7.02
N ALA A 92 13.21 -6.12 7.56
CA ALA A 92 12.82 -5.93 8.95
C ALA A 92 13.93 -6.36 9.93
N GLY A 93 14.57 -7.50 9.67
CA GLY A 93 15.72 -7.98 10.44
C GLY A 93 16.96 -7.10 10.37
N LEU A 94 17.07 -6.22 9.36
CA LEU A 94 18.09 -5.17 9.29
C LEU A 94 17.72 -3.91 10.09
N GLY A 95 16.55 -3.87 10.73
CA GLY A 95 16.04 -2.70 11.46
C GLY A 95 15.34 -1.67 10.56
N LEU A 96 14.90 -2.07 9.36
CA LEU A 96 14.12 -1.21 8.46
C LEU A 96 12.63 -1.47 8.66
N HIS A 97 11.82 -0.41 8.62
CA HIS A 97 10.37 -0.56 8.48
C HIS A 97 10.04 -0.79 7.02
N LEU A 98 9.06 -1.64 6.72
CA LEU A 98 8.62 -1.84 5.34
C LEU A 98 7.10 -1.71 5.23
N ILE A 99 6.66 -1.07 4.15
CA ILE A 99 5.29 -1.14 3.66
C ILE A 99 5.27 -1.55 2.18
N GLN A 100 4.23 -2.26 1.79
CA GLN A 100 3.80 -2.47 0.42
C GLN A 100 2.39 -1.88 0.30
N PRO A 101 2.26 -0.63 -0.17
CA PRO A 101 0.97 0.00 -0.39
C PRO A 101 0.32 -0.52 -1.67
N HIS A 102 -1.00 -0.49 -1.71
CA HIS A 102 -1.77 -0.71 -2.92
C HIS A 102 -1.92 0.63 -3.66
N TYR A 103 -1.44 0.72 -4.90
CA TYR A 103 -1.48 1.94 -5.72
C TYR A 103 -1.74 1.58 -7.19
N ALA A 104 -2.20 2.55 -7.98
CA ALA A 104 -2.62 2.37 -9.37
C ALA A 104 -1.47 1.96 -10.33
N ASN A 105 -1.10 0.67 -10.33
CA ASN A 105 0.06 0.14 -11.06
C ASN A 105 -0.28 -0.92 -12.13
N ARG A 106 -1.55 -1.03 -12.52
CA ARG A 106 -2.05 -2.06 -13.45
C ARG A 106 -2.29 -1.57 -14.88
N TRP A 107 -2.07 -0.27 -15.13
CA TRP A 107 -2.34 0.43 -16.39
C TRP A 107 -1.47 -0.01 -17.58
N PHE A 108 -0.34 -0.70 -17.38
CA PHE A 108 0.64 -0.91 -18.46
C PHE A 108 0.04 -1.60 -19.70
N SER A 109 -0.85 -2.57 -19.53
CA SER A 109 -1.48 -3.29 -20.64
C SER A 109 -2.61 -2.53 -21.34
N THR A 110 -3.02 -1.35 -20.83
CA THR A 110 -4.08 -0.53 -21.43
C THR A 110 -3.51 0.57 -22.32
N VAL A 111 -2.21 0.81 -22.26
CA VAL A 111 -1.54 1.83 -23.09
C VAL A 111 -1.36 1.29 -24.52
N PRO A 112 -1.71 2.08 -25.56
CA PRO A 112 -1.46 1.70 -26.96
C PRO A 112 0.04 1.52 -27.23
N LYS A 113 0.40 0.51 -28.03
CA LYS A 113 1.81 0.20 -28.33
C LYS A 113 2.53 1.39 -28.99
N GLU A 114 1.82 2.14 -29.82
CA GLU A 114 2.33 3.31 -30.53
C GLU A 114 2.72 4.43 -29.56
N ALA A 115 2.10 4.48 -28.39
CA ALA A 115 2.42 5.46 -27.35
C ALA A 115 3.64 5.04 -26.49
N HIS A 116 4.01 3.75 -26.48
CA HIS A 116 5.12 3.25 -25.66
C HIS A 116 6.47 3.87 -26.05
N ASP A 117 6.69 4.07 -27.34
CA ASP A 117 7.97 4.47 -27.91
C ASP A 117 8.17 6.00 -27.98
N THR A 118 7.25 6.78 -27.40
CA THR A 118 7.31 8.26 -27.38
C THR A 118 8.33 8.82 -26.38
N GLY A 119 9.01 7.96 -25.61
CA GLY A 119 10.06 8.33 -24.64
C GLY A 119 9.53 8.89 -23.31
N GLU A 120 8.45 9.68 -23.32
CA GLU A 120 7.92 10.34 -22.13
C GLU A 120 6.63 9.70 -21.59
N CYS A 121 5.78 9.14 -22.45
CA CYS A 121 4.45 8.62 -22.11
C CYS A 121 4.45 7.73 -20.85
N LEU A 122 5.23 6.65 -20.87
CA LEU A 122 5.23 5.70 -19.76
C LEU A 122 5.85 6.29 -18.48
N GLY A 123 6.72 7.30 -18.61
CA GLY A 123 7.28 8.02 -17.47
C GLY A 123 6.26 8.96 -16.83
N ASN A 124 5.40 9.58 -17.62
CA ASN A 124 4.35 10.47 -17.13
C ASN A 124 3.24 9.70 -16.43
N ILE A 125 2.75 8.59 -17.01
CA ILE A 125 1.76 7.72 -16.34
C ILE A 125 2.31 7.19 -15.01
N ARG A 126 3.60 6.84 -14.92
CA ARG A 126 4.23 6.43 -13.64
C ARG A 126 4.21 7.53 -12.60
N LEU A 127 4.48 8.77 -13.02
CA LEU A 127 4.46 9.90 -12.10
C LEU A 127 3.04 10.20 -11.62
N GLU A 128 2.05 10.12 -12.51
CA GLU A 128 0.65 10.22 -12.17
C GLU A 128 0.20 9.09 -11.23
N ALA A 129 0.53 7.83 -11.53
CA ALA A 129 0.28 6.71 -10.61
C ALA A 129 0.95 6.89 -9.22
N ALA A 130 2.08 7.59 -9.17
CA ALA A 130 2.75 7.86 -7.91
C ALA A 130 2.10 9.02 -7.12
N THR A 131 1.69 10.09 -7.81
CA THR A 131 1.27 11.36 -7.19
C THR A 131 -0.24 11.59 -7.18
N GLY A 132 -0.96 10.93 -8.08
CA GLY A 132 -2.34 11.22 -8.49
C GLY A 132 -2.55 12.67 -8.96
N GLN A 133 -1.54 13.22 -9.63
CA GLN A 133 -1.59 14.48 -10.37
C GLN A 133 -1.65 14.15 -11.86
N ASP A 134 -2.40 14.93 -12.63
CA ASP A 134 -2.46 14.79 -14.08
C ASP A 134 -1.08 15.07 -14.70
N HIS A 135 -0.47 14.02 -15.26
CA HIS A 135 0.76 14.11 -16.06
C HIS A 135 0.57 13.48 -17.45
N SER A 136 -0.55 12.78 -17.69
CA SER A 136 -0.76 11.97 -18.87
C SER A 136 -2.22 11.98 -19.34
N ALA A 137 -2.45 12.29 -20.61
CA ALA A 137 -3.77 12.23 -21.22
C ALA A 137 -4.35 10.79 -21.39
N LEU A 138 -3.62 9.75 -21.00
CA LEU A 138 -3.99 8.34 -21.20
C LEU A 138 -4.60 7.66 -19.97
N VAL A 139 -4.50 8.29 -18.80
CA VAL A 139 -5.07 7.79 -17.55
C VAL A 139 -5.65 8.98 -16.78
N ASP A 140 -6.54 8.70 -15.83
CA ASP A 140 -7.00 9.69 -14.85
C ASP A 140 -6.92 9.02 -13.49
N ILE A 141 -5.84 9.28 -12.74
CA ILE A 141 -5.61 8.66 -11.42
C ILE A 141 -5.83 9.71 -10.34
N PRO A 142 -6.91 9.61 -9.55
CA PRO A 142 -7.16 10.52 -8.44
C PRO A 142 -6.04 10.47 -7.40
N LYS A 143 -5.79 11.62 -6.76
CA LYS A 143 -4.81 11.77 -5.68
C LYS A 143 -4.92 10.70 -4.60
N ALA A 144 -6.14 10.31 -4.21
CA ALA A 144 -6.40 9.31 -3.18
C ALA A 144 -5.87 7.90 -3.53
N ASP A 145 -5.69 7.60 -4.81
CA ASP A 145 -5.26 6.31 -5.34
C ASP A 145 -3.79 6.28 -5.76
N GLY A 146 -3.14 7.44 -5.76
CA GLY A 146 -1.71 7.59 -5.97
C GLY A 146 -0.89 7.00 -4.81
N LEU A 147 0.30 6.49 -5.14
CA LEU A 147 1.25 5.91 -4.18
C LEU A 147 1.48 6.79 -2.94
N VAL A 148 1.65 8.10 -3.13
CA VAL A 148 1.94 9.07 -2.06
C VAL A 148 0.82 9.08 -1.01
N ALA A 149 -0.43 9.25 -1.46
CA ALA A 149 -1.57 9.30 -0.55
C ALA A 149 -1.82 7.94 0.12
N ARG A 150 -1.69 6.85 -0.64
CA ARG A 150 -1.84 5.48 -0.14
C ARG A 150 -0.83 5.17 0.96
N SER A 151 0.43 5.53 0.74
CA SER A 151 1.50 5.34 1.72
C SER A 151 1.29 6.19 2.97
N LEU A 152 0.90 7.46 2.82
CA LEU A 152 0.63 8.35 3.95
C LEU A 152 -0.50 7.82 4.83
N THR A 153 -1.63 7.46 4.22
CA THR A 153 -2.79 6.92 4.95
C THR A 153 -2.43 5.61 5.65
N PHE A 154 -1.64 4.76 4.98
CA PHE A 154 -1.23 3.49 5.57
C PHE A 154 -0.28 3.68 6.77
N VAL A 155 0.73 4.56 6.68
CA VAL A 155 1.63 4.87 7.81
C VAL A 155 0.86 5.46 8.99
N LYS A 156 -0.13 6.33 8.75
CA LYS A 156 -1.01 6.84 9.81
C LYS A 156 -1.79 5.74 10.51
N TRP A 157 -2.34 4.81 9.74
CA TRP A 157 -3.04 3.66 10.30
C TRP A 157 -2.08 2.78 11.11
N LEU A 158 -0.88 2.50 10.61
CA LEU A 158 0.14 1.71 11.31
C LEU A 158 0.59 2.37 12.62
N ALA A 159 0.71 3.70 12.67
CA ALA A 159 1.04 4.42 13.90
C ALA A 159 -0.04 4.25 14.99
N LYS A 160 -1.30 4.09 14.60
CA LYS A 160 -2.41 3.81 15.50
C LYS A 160 -2.47 2.33 15.90
N GLU A 161 -2.34 1.43 14.93
CA GLU A 161 -2.55 -0.02 15.12
C GLU A 161 -1.35 -0.70 15.78
N ASN A 162 -0.15 -0.18 15.56
CA ASN A 162 1.10 -0.73 16.08
C ASN A 162 1.99 0.37 16.71
N PRO A 163 1.57 1.02 17.82
CA PRO A 163 2.35 2.08 18.45
C PRO A 163 3.78 1.67 18.84
N GLN A 164 3.99 0.39 19.20
CA GLN A 164 5.30 -0.18 19.51
C GLN A 164 6.26 -0.17 18.31
N GLY A 165 5.72 -0.21 17.09
CA GLY A 165 6.48 -0.04 15.85
C GLY A 165 6.97 1.39 15.62
N LYS A 166 6.42 2.37 16.34
CA LYS A 166 6.84 3.79 16.28
C LYS A 166 6.83 4.36 14.86
N TRP A 167 5.78 4.07 14.09
CA TRP A 167 5.62 4.43 12.68
C TRP A 167 5.49 5.94 12.44
N GLU A 168 5.03 6.70 13.46
CA GLU A 168 4.89 8.15 13.43
C GLU A 168 6.21 8.87 13.13
N ARG A 169 7.37 8.23 13.34
CA ARG A 169 8.70 8.77 13.02
C ARG A 169 8.93 9.06 11.53
N PHE A 170 8.08 8.53 10.66
CA PHE A 170 8.10 8.72 9.20
C PHE A 170 7.10 9.78 8.74
N LEU A 171 6.31 10.36 9.64
CA LEU A 171 5.38 11.45 9.33
C LEU A 171 6.05 12.79 9.63
N ASN A 172 5.71 13.82 8.86
CA ASN A 172 6.06 15.19 9.22
C ASN A 172 5.29 15.64 10.48
N GLN A 173 5.70 16.78 11.08
CA GLN A 173 5.10 17.27 12.32
C GLN A 173 3.57 17.46 12.24
N LYS A 174 3.06 17.87 11.07
CA LYS A 174 1.63 18.08 10.84
C LYS A 174 0.88 16.79 10.46
N GLN A 175 1.59 15.68 10.30
CA GLN A 175 1.11 14.43 9.74
C GLN A 175 0.36 14.63 8.41
N THR A 176 0.80 15.57 7.59
CA THR A 176 0.21 15.83 6.26
C THR A 176 1.00 15.18 5.14
N ASP A 177 2.19 14.66 5.43
CA ASP A 177 3.08 14.04 4.45
C ASP A 177 4.08 13.09 5.15
N LEU A 178 4.71 12.24 4.36
CA LEU A 178 5.84 11.43 4.76
C LEU A 178 7.13 12.27 4.78
N LEU A 179 8.06 11.91 5.67
CA LEU A 179 9.43 12.42 5.64
C LEU A 179 10.20 11.69 4.55
N TRP A 180 10.04 12.10 3.29
CA TRP A 180 10.59 11.40 2.13
C TRP A 180 12.10 11.19 2.16
N TYR A 181 12.87 12.04 2.84
CA TYR A 181 14.31 11.83 3.05
C TYR A 181 14.66 10.62 3.94
N LYS A 182 13.67 10.01 4.61
CA LYS A 182 13.79 8.73 5.34
C LYS A 182 13.22 7.56 4.55
N VAL A 183 12.66 7.81 3.36
CA VAL A 183 11.96 6.80 2.58
C VAL A 183 12.91 6.24 1.53
N ILE A 184 13.11 4.93 1.57
CA ILE A 184 13.76 4.17 0.49
C ILE A 184 12.64 3.67 -0.41
N LEU A 185 12.56 4.20 -1.62
CA LEU A 185 11.58 3.76 -2.61
C LEU A 185 12.18 2.66 -3.49
N ALA A 186 11.67 1.44 -3.35
CA ALA A 186 12.21 0.26 -4.00
C ALA A 186 11.14 -0.54 -4.74
N GLY A 187 11.52 -1.28 -5.78
CA GLY A 187 10.60 -2.14 -6.52
C GLY A 187 11.32 -2.96 -7.58
N SER A 188 10.62 -3.92 -8.17
CA SER A 188 11.07 -4.68 -9.34
C SER A 188 10.17 -4.43 -10.55
N SER A 189 10.68 -4.66 -11.76
CA SER A 189 9.91 -4.49 -13.01
C SER A 189 9.26 -3.10 -13.09
N HIS A 190 7.93 -3.01 -13.23
CA HIS A 190 7.17 -1.75 -13.17
C HIS A 190 7.52 -0.91 -11.94
N GLY A 191 7.62 -1.54 -10.76
CA GLY A 191 7.95 -0.87 -9.51
C GLY A 191 9.33 -0.21 -9.51
N SER A 192 10.33 -0.83 -10.15
CA SER A 192 11.68 -0.26 -10.25
C SER A 192 11.68 1.04 -11.07
N THR A 193 10.97 1.03 -12.20
CA THR A 193 10.85 2.19 -13.09
C THR A 193 10.00 3.31 -12.48
N THR A 194 8.95 2.97 -11.72
CA THR A 194 8.15 3.94 -10.95
C THR A 194 8.99 4.58 -9.85
N SER A 195 9.78 3.79 -9.11
CA SER A 195 10.69 4.29 -8.08
C SER A 195 11.68 5.30 -8.65
N ALA A 196 12.35 4.94 -9.74
CA ALA A 196 13.31 5.81 -10.41
C ALA A 196 12.66 7.10 -10.95
N ARG A 197 11.48 6.99 -11.57
CA ARG A 197 10.76 8.15 -12.10
C ARG A 197 10.29 9.10 -11.01
N PHE A 198 9.82 8.57 -9.90
CA PHE A 198 9.40 9.35 -8.74
C PHE A 198 10.59 10.01 -8.05
N ALA A 199 11.74 9.33 -7.92
CA ALA A 199 12.96 9.90 -7.33
C ALA A 199 13.50 11.12 -8.11
N LYS A 200 13.23 11.21 -9.42
CA LYS A 200 13.53 12.43 -10.21
C LYS A 200 12.61 13.61 -9.88
N HIS A 201 11.45 13.37 -9.29
CA HIS A 201 10.44 14.37 -8.94
C HIS A 201 10.49 14.75 -7.45
N GLN A 202 10.61 13.75 -6.57
CA GLN A 202 10.65 13.88 -5.12
C GLN A 202 11.96 13.29 -4.61
N LYS A 203 12.72 14.09 -3.85
CA LYS A 203 13.92 13.58 -3.18
C LYS A 203 13.51 12.50 -2.17
N VAL A 204 14.12 11.33 -2.31
CA VAL A 204 14.03 10.19 -1.40
C VAL A 204 15.40 9.95 -0.73
N ALA A 205 15.51 8.97 0.17
CA ALA A 205 16.76 8.60 0.85
C ALA A 205 17.85 8.11 -0.12
#